data_AF-A0A509KXF9-F1
#
_entry.id   AF-A0A509KXF9-F1
#
_cell.length_a   1.000
_cell.length_b   1.000
_cell.length_c   1.000
_cell.angle_alpha   90.00
_cell.angle_beta   90.00
_cell.angle_gamma   90.00
#
_symmetry.space_group_name_H-M   'P 1'
#
loop_
_entity.id
_entity.type
_entity.pdbx_description
1 polymer ?
#
loop_
_entity_poly.entity_id
_entity_poly.type
_entity_poly.pdbx_seq_one_letter_code
_entity_poly.pdbx_strand_id
1 'polypeptide(L)'
;HQRGTGMAKEETYRLKGLKGGQITYKVRGNISSFKAYTLFPGAISDFKFSVSSDGRKFVEVAATKKEYTYRWKPVLYDSKTIPENSTYLKIKFSTDSQLSRIEIAYGK
;
A
#
# COMPACT_ATOMS: atom_id res chain seq x y z
N HIS A 1 -6.65 31.14 -31.06
CA HIS A 1 -6.96 30.57 -29.73
C HIS A 1 -6.56 29.10 -29.77
N GLN A 2 -5.34 28.74 -29.33
CA GLN A 2 -4.80 27.38 -29.46
C GLN A 2 -5.22 26.47 -28.29
N ARG A 3 -5.46 25.20 -28.61
CA ARG A 3 -5.81 24.10 -27.69
C ARG A 3 -4.58 23.67 -26.88
N GLY A 4 -4.80 23.13 -25.68
CA GLY A 4 -3.76 22.41 -24.93
C GLY A 4 -4.28 21.79 -23.64
N THR A 5 -4.73 20.54 -23.72
CA THR A 5 -5.03 19.64 -22.61
C THR A 5 -3.86 19.53 -21.64
N GLY A 6 -4.04 20.02 -20.40
CA GLY A 6 -3.11 19.82 -19.28
C GLY A 6 -3.64 18.80 -18.27
N MET A 7 -4.15 17.65 -18.72
CA MET A 7 -4.51 16.52 -17.86
C MET A 7 -3.77 15.28 -18.37
N ALA A 8 -2.47 15.19 -18.11
CA ALA A 8 -1.69 13.94 -18.20
C ALA A 8 -0.22 14.21 -17.83
N LYS A 9 0.14 14.10 -16.55
CA LYS A 9 1.55 13.77 -16.20
C LYS A 9 1.78 13.06 -14.86
N GLU A 10 0.76 12.85 -14.03
CA GLU A 10 0.89 12.16 -12.73
C GLU A 10 0.10 10.83 -12.62
N GLU A 11 -0.31 10.23 -13.74
CA GLU A 11 -1.12 9.00 -13.74
C GLU A 11 -0.35 7.71 -14.07
N THR A 12 0.97 7.76 -14.26
CA THR A 12 1.73 6.62 -14.80
C THR A 12 2.44 5.74 -13.77
N TYR A 13 2.31 5.99 -12.45
CA TYR A 13 2.95 5.15 -11.42
C TYR A 13 2.01 4.59 -10.35
N ARG A 14 0.69 4.77 -10.49
CA ARG A 14 -0.28 4.24 -9.51
C ARG A 14 -0.65 2.81 -9.86
N LEU A 15 -0.37 1.88 -8.95
CA LEU A 15 -0.89 0.53 -9.07
C LEU A 15 -2.40 0.59 -8.78
N LYS A 16 -3.22 0.38 -9.82
CA LYS A 16 -4.66 0.17 -9.65
C LYS A 16 -4.85 -1.18 -8.96
N GLY A 17 -5.22 -1.14 -7.69
CA GLY A 17 -5.63 -2.32 -6.94
C GLY A 17 -7.07 -2.62 -7.29
N LEU A 18 -7.29 -3.67 -8.08
CA LEU A 18 -8.64 -4.22 -8.28
C LEU A 18 -9.05 -4.97 -7.01
N LYS A 19 -10.35 -4.98 -6.70
CA LYS A 19 -10.90 -5.75 -5.58
C LYS A 19 -10.44 -7.22 -5.63
N GLY A 20 -9.85 -7.70 -4.52
CA GLY A 20 -9.31 -9.06 -4.42
C GLY A 20 -7.88 -9.22 -4.95
N GLY A 21 -7.33 -8.20 -5.61
CA GLY A 21 -5.94 -8.16 -6.03
C GLY A 21 -4.97 -8.22 -4.85
N GLN A 22 -3.73 -8.62 -5.13
CA GLN A 22 -2.67 -8.63 -4.13
C GLN A 22 -1.33 -8.23 -4.75
N ILE A 23 -0.50 -7.57 -3.95
CA ILE A 23 0.89 -7.28 -4.29
C ILE A 23 1.76 -7.84 -3.17
N THR A 24 2.89 -8.45 -3.54
CA THR A 24 3.90 -8.90 -2.58
C THR A 24 5.23 -8.24 -2.91
N TYR A 25 5.77 -7.50 -1.95
CA TYR A 25 7.11 -6.91 -1.98
C TYR A 25 8.09 -7.85 -1.29
N LYS A 26 9.30 -7.94 -1.82
CA LYS A 26 10.44 -8.61 -1.20
C LYS A 26 11.57 -7.60 -1.02
N VAL A 27 12.17 -7.58 0.16
CA VAL A 27 13.35 -6.75 0.47
C VAL A 27 14.55 -7.63 0.81
N ARG A 28 15.76 -7.03 0.82
CA ARG A 28 17.02 -7.75 1.07
C ARG A 28 17.36 -7.91 2.56
N GLY A 29 16.64 -7.25 3.45
CA GLY A 29 16.86 -7.30 4.89
C GLY A 29 15.55 -7.32 5.67
N ASN A 30 15.65 -7.39 7.00
CA ASN A 30 14.49 -7.51 7.87
C ASN A 30 13.66 -6.22 7.82
N ILE A 31 12.37 -6.34 7.50
CA ILE A 31 11.41 -5.24 7.52
C ILE A 31 11.20 -4.82 8.97
N SER A 32 11.32 -3.52 9.23
CA SER A 32 11.11 -2.91 10.54
C SER A 32 9.84 -2.08 10.62
N SER A 33 9.44 -1.44 9.52
CA SER A 33 8.17 -0.71 9.42
C SER A 33 7.77 -0.50 7.95
N PHE A 34 6.50 -0.17 7.73
CA PHE A 34 6.03 0.27 6.41
C PHE A 34 4.99 1.38 6.49
N LYS A 35 4.88 2.14 5.40
CA LYS A 35 3.79 3.10 5.15
C LYS A 35 3.19 2.89 3.78
N ALA A 36 1.87 2.76 3.70
CA ALA A 36 1.15 2.64 2.44
C ALA A 36 0.23 3.85 2.24
N TYR A 37 0.41 4.54 1.12
CA TYR A 37 -0.37 5.71 0.72
C TYR A 37 -1.38 5.29 -0.33
N THR A 38 -2.66 5.41 0.01
CA THR A 38 -3.75 4.86 -0.80
C THR A 38 -4.82 5.90 -1.09
N LEU A 39 -5.53 5.74 -2.20
CA LEU A 39 -6.65 6.58 -2.61
C LEU A 39 -7.85 5.67 -2.90
N PHE A 40 -9.01 6.02 -2.36
CA PHE A 40 -10.26 5.30 -2.56
C PHE A 40 -11.24 6.17 -3.37
N PRO A 41 -11.52 5.82 -4.63
CA PRO A 41 -12.49 6.56 -5.44
C PRO A 41 -13.94 6.42 -4.91
N GLY A 42 -14.22 5.39 -4.11
CA GLY A 42 -15.55 5.06 -3.59
C GLY A 42 -15.59 4.88 -2.06
N ALA A 43 -16.23 3.81 -1.59
CA ALA A 43 -16.23 3.44 -0.18
C ALA A 43 -14.82 2.96 0.24
N ILE A 44 -14.39 3.36 1.43
CA ILE A 44 -13.13 2.88 2.02
C ILE A 44 -13.38 1.45 2.52
N SER A 45 -12.50 0.53 2.14
CA SER A 45 -12.46 -0.83 2.69
C SER A 45 -11.02 -1.17 3.00
N ASP A 46 -10.76 -1.54 4.25
CA ASP A 46 -9.40 -1.66 4.75
C ASP A 46 -8.61 -2.75 4.03
N PHE A 47 -7.36 -2.43 3.69
CA PHE A 47 -6.43 -3.39 3.13
C PHE A 47 -5.99 -4.36 4.22
N LYS A 48 -5.66 -5.59 3.79
CA LYS A 48 -4.99 -6.55 4.67
C LYS A 48 -3.49 -6.53 4.40
N PHE A 49 -2.72 -6.33 5.46
CA PHE A 49 -1.27 -6.36 5.43
C PHE A 49 -0.79 -7.64 6.08
N SER A 50 0.15 -8.33 5.45
CA SER A 50 0.74 -9.53 6.01
C SER A 50 2.22 -9.60 5.70
N VAL A 51 3.00 -10.18 6.59
CA VAL A 51 4.45 -10.33 6.40
C VAL A 51 4.87 -11.79 6.42
N SER A 52 6.04 -12.07 5.86
CA SER A 52 6.61 -13.41 5.84
C SER A 52 8.13 -13.36 5.86
N SER A 53 8.76 -14.36 6.47
CA SER A 53 10.20 -14.60 6.38
C SER A 53 10.58 -15.47 5.17
N ASP A 54 9.67 -16.33 4.71
CA ASP A 54 9.92 -17.38 3.69
C ASP A 54 9.19 -17.14 2.36
N GLY A 55 8.28 -16.16 2.30
CA GLY A 55 7.46 -15.86 1.13
C GLY A 55 6.33 -16.87 0.88
N ARG A 56 6.10 -17.80 1.81
CA ARG A 56 5.09 -18.86 1.73
C ARG A 56 4.05 -18.71 2.84
N LYS A 57 4.50 -18.64 4.09
CA LYS A 57 3.64 -18.47 5.28
C LYS A 57 3.56 -17.00 5.63
N PHE A 58 2.36 -16.43 5.49
CA PHE A 58 2.11 -15.02 5.79
C PHE A 58 1.33 -14.87 7.10
N VAL A 59 1.77 -13.94 7.93
CA VAL A 59 1.12 -13.55 9.19
C VAL A 59 0.56 -12.15 9.03
N GLU A 60 -0.71 -11.95 9.37
CA GLU A 60 -1.36 -10.63 9.30
C GLU A 60 -0.74 -9.69 10.33
N VAL A 61 -0.53 -8.44 9.93
CA VAL A 61 0.01 -7.38 10.81
C VAL A 61 -0.94 -6.21 10.85
N ALA A 62 -1.10 -5.65 12.04
CA ALA A 62 -1.89 -4.44 12.22
C ALA A 62 -1.18 -3.23 11.60
N ALA A 63 -1.96 -2.35 10.98
CA ALA A 63 -1.52 -1.03 10.57
C ALA A 63 -2.47 0.01 11.15
N THR A 64 -1.92 1.06 11.73
CA THR A 64 -2.70 2.23 12.11
C THR A 64 -3.18 2.94 10.84
N LYS A 65 -4.43 3.39 10.87
CA LYS A 65 -5.07 4.05 9.73
C LYS A 65 -5.27 5.53 10.03
N LYS A 66 -4.93 6.37 9.06
CA LYS A 66 -5.29 7.79 9.04
C LYS A 66 -5.99 8.14 7.73
N GLU A 67 -7.26 8.48 7.84
CA GLU A 67 -8.11 8.91 6.72
C GLU A 67 -8.06 10.44 6.58
N TYR A 68 -8.10 10.91 5.35
CA TYR A 68 -8.13 12.34 5.03
C TYR A 68 -9.41 12.66 4.25
N THR A 69 -10.13 13.70 4.68
CA THR A 69 -11.33 14.16 3.99
C THR A 69 -10.94 15.05 2.82
N TYR A 70 -10.64 14.42 1.67
CA TYR A 70 -10.32 15.10 0.41
C TYR A 70 -10.94 14.35 -0.78
N ARG A 71 -10.88 14.94 -1.98
CA ARG A 71 -11.26 14.25 -3.22
C ARG A 71 -10.48 12.92 -3.29
N TRP A 72 -11.16 11.81 -3.59
CA TRP A 72 -10.58 10.45 -3.68
C TRP A 72 -10.12 9.84 -2.34
N LYS A 73 -10.57 10.37 -1.21
CA LYS A 73 -10.44 9.79 0.15
C LYS A 73 -9.08 9.13 0.41
N PRO A 74 -8.01 9.92 0.57
CA PRO A 74 -6.70 9.39 0.89
C PRO A 74 -6.69 8.66 2.22
N VAL A 75 -6.01 7.53 2.27
CA VAL A 75 -5.77 6.78 3.50
C VAL A 75 -4.29 6.43 3.60
N LEU A 76 -3.69 6.78 4.73
CA LEU A 76 -2.35 6.37 5.13
C LEU A 76 -2.46 5.20 6.10
N TYR A 77 -1.81 4.10 5.75
CA TYR A 77 -1.56 2.98 6.65
C TYR A 77 -0.12 3.05 7.14
N ASP A 78 0.09 2.94 8.45
CA ASP A 78 1.42 2.96 9.08
C ASP A 78 1.54 1.79 10.07
N SER A 79 2.55 0.95 9.90
CA SER A 79 2.86 -0.15 10.83
C SER A 79 4.31 -0.06 11.28
N LYS A 80 4.50 -0.01 12.60
CA LYS A 80 5.80 0.10 13.27
C LYS A 80 6.19 -1.17 14.04
N THR A 81 5.29 -2.16 14.08
CA THR A 81 5.49 -3.41 14.81
C THR A 81 5.41 -4.55 13.81
N ILE A 82 6.57 -5.03 13.40
CA ILE A 82 6.69 -6.10 12.39
C ILE A 82 7.38 -7.30 13.06
N PRO A 83 6.85 -8.53 12.87
CA PRO A 83 7.53 -9.75 13.27
C PRO A 83 8.98 -9.80 12.77
N GLU A 84 9.89 -10.22 13.65
CA GLU A 84 11.31 -10.36 13.32
C GLU A 84 11.53 -11.27 12.10
N ASN A 85 12.64 -11.05 11.38
CA ASN A 85 13.02 -11.83 10.19
C ASN A 85 12.03 -11.77 9.02
N SER A 86 11.04 -10.90 9.07
CA SER A 86 10.13 -10.65 7.94
C SER A 86 10.88 -9.97 6.80
N THR A 87 10.88 -10.57 5.61
CA THR A 87 11.52 -10.01 4.39
C THR A 87 10.53 -9.80 3.25
N TYR A 88 9.29 -10.23 3.43
CA TYR A 88 8.18 -10.04 2.50
C TYR A 88 7.06 -9.23 3.15
N LEU A 89 6.47 -8.32 2.37
CA LEU A 89 5.24 -7.61 2.71
C LEU A 89 4.19 -7.90 1.63
N LYS A 90 3.05 -8.44 2.02
CA LYS A 90 1.88 -8.66 1.17
C LYS A 90 0.78 -7.68 1.53
N ILE A 91 0.19 -7.09 0.50
CA ILE A 91 -0.95 -6.19 0.60
C ILE A 91 -2.08 -6.81 -0.22
N LYS A 92 -3.23 -7.03 0.41
CA LYS A 92 -4.45 -7.49 -0.26
C LYS A 92 -5.47 -6.36 -0.30
N PHE A 93 -5.95 -6.06 -1.51
CA PHE A 93 -6.92 -5.00 -1.77
C PHE A 93 -8.34 -5.53 -1.52
N SER A 94 -9.07 -4.90 -0.60
CA SER A 94 -10.44 -5.29 -0.26
C SER A 94 -11.50 -4.64 -1.14
N THR A 95 -11.13 -3.60 -1.88
CA THR A 95 -11.99 -2.86 -2.83
C THR A 95 -11.13 -2.18 -3.89
N ASP A 96 -11.77 -1.70 -4.95
CA ASP A 96 -11.12 -0.88 -5.98
C ASP A 96 -10.51 0.38 -5.37
N SER A 97 -9.21 0.52 -5.57
CA SER A 97 -8.40 1.54 -4.92
C SER A 97 -7.08 1.76 -5.68
N GLN A 98 -6.36 2.81 -5.35
CA GLN A 98 -5.05 3.09 -5.91
C GLN A 98 -4.00 3.05 -4.79
N LEU A 99 -2.94 2.27 -4.97
CA LEU A 99 -1.74 2.37 -4.16
C LEU A 99 -0.78 3.35 -4.85
N SER A 100 -0.61 4.52 -4.24
CA SER A 100 0.21 5.60 -4.80
C SER A 100 1.68 5.46 -4.45
N ARG A 101 1.98 5.08 -3.20
CA ARG A 101 3.35 4.89 -2.69
C ARG A 101 3.35 3.86 -1.58
N ILE A 102 4.40 3.05 -1.55
CA ILE A 102 4.75 2.20 -0.42
C ILE A 102 6.15 2.60 0.03
N GLU A 103 6.35 2.74 1.34
CA GLU A 103 7.65 2.92 1.96
C GLU A 103 7.89 1.72 2.86
N ILE A 104 9.04 1.06 2.71
CA ILE A 104 9.42 -0.11 3.51
C ILE A 104 10.80 0.19 4.10
N ALA A 105 10.90 0.24 5.43
CA ALA A 105 12.17 0.37 6.12
C ALA A 105 12.74 -1.03 6.39
N TYR A 106 13.94 -1.33 5.90
CA TYR A 106 14.56 -2.65 6.04
C TYR A 106 16.09 -2.57 6.21
N GLY A 107 16.68 -3.65 6.75
CA GLY A 107 18.14 -3.78 6.85
C GLY A 107 18.75 -3.14 8.09
N LYS A 108 17.99 -3.08 9.19
CA LYS A 108 18.60 -2.95 10.52
C LYS A 108 19.42 -4.19 10.86
#